data_AF-A0A2S9FMZ1-F1
#
_entry.id   AF-A0A2S9FMZ1-F1
#
_cell.length_a   1.000
_cell.length_b   1.000
_cell.length_c   1.000
_cell.angle_alpha   90.00
_cell.angle_beta   90.00
_cell.angle_gamma   90.00
#
_symmetry.space_group_name_H-M   'P 1'
#
loop_
_entity.id
_entity.type
_entity.pdbx_description
1 polymer ?
#
loop_
_entity_poly.entity_id
_entity_poly.type
_entity_poly.pdbx_seq_one_letter_code
_entity_poly.pdbx_strand_id
1 'polypeptide(L)' 'MTETVLRICPLCEATCGLTLTIEDGHVTGARGDRDDVFSAGFICPKGASFGEL' A
#
# COMPACT_ATOMS: atom_id res chain seq x y z
N MET A 1 3.34 6.37 -17.51
CA MET A 1 4.58 6.02 -16.77
C MET A 1 4.16 5.23 -15.53
N THR A 2 4.80 4.09 -15.30
CA THR A 2 4.54 3.25 -14.11
C THR A 2 5.64 3.49 -13.09
N GLU A 3 5.26 3.80 -11.85
CA GLU A 3 6.18 3.91 -10.73
C GLU A 3 5.70 3.09 -9.53
N THR A 4 6.61 2.84 -8.60
CA THR A 4 6.31 2.16 -7.34
C THR A 4 6.71 3.07 -6.19
N VAL A 5 5.78 3.31 -5.27
CA VAL A 5 5.99 4.22 -4.13
C VAL A 5 5.63 3.54 -2.82
N LEU A 6 6.31 3.94 -1.74
CA LEU A 6 6.03 3.48 -0.38
C LEU A 6 5.13 4.48 0.33
N ARG A 7 4.11 3.97 1.05
CA ARG A 7 3.18 4.76 1.85
C ARG A 7 2.74 4.01 3.09
N ILE A 8 2.45 4.75 4.16
CA ILE A 8 1.74 4.21 5.31
C ILE A 8 0.24 4.16 4.98
N CYS A 9 -0.40 3.02 5.25
CA CYS A 9 -1.83 2.85 5.10
C CYS A 9 -2.58 3.83 6.01
N PRO A 10 -3.43 4.72 5.48
CA PRO A 10 -4.10 5.76 6.27
C PRO A 10 -5.47 5.32 6.83
N LEU A 11 -5.88 4.07 6.60
CA LEU A 11 -7.25 3.62 6.87
C LEU A 11 -7.52 3.29 8.35
N CYS A 12 -6.47 3.06 9.14
CA CYS A 12 -6.55 2.91 10.58
C CYS A 12 -5.19 3.23 11.22
N GLU A 13 -5.18 3.29 12.54
CA GLU A 13 -4.04 3.63 13.39
C GLU A 13 -2.95 2.55 13.47
N ALA A 14 -3.18 1.38 12.88
CA ALA A 14 -2.17 0.31 12.82
C ALA A 14 -0.96 0.69 11.94
N THR A 15 -1.10 1.63 11.01
CA THR A 15 0.00 2.17 10.20
C THR A 15 0.82 1.15 9.40
N CYS A 16 0.17 0.10 8.85
CA CYS A 16 0.87 -0.88 7.99
C CYS A 16 1.54 -0.21 6.77
N GLY A 17 2.73 -0.68 6.39
CA GLY A 17 3.43 -0.23 5.18
C GLY A 17 2.82 -0.80 3.90
N LEU A 18 2.71 0.04 2.87
CA LEU A 18 2.21 -0.31 1.55
C LEU A 18 3.24 0.01 0.46
N THR A 19 3.36 -0.90 -0.49
CA THR A 19 3.94 -0.66 -1.80
C THR A 19 2.80 -0.43 -2.80
N LEU A 20 2.72 0.77 -3.36
CA LEU A 20 1.71 1.15 -4.34
C LEU A 20 2.32 1.17 -5.74
N THR A 21 1.63 0.59 -6.72
CA THR A 21 1.91 0.78 -8.14
C THR A 21 1.06 1.94 -8.64
N ILE A 22 1.70 2.94 -9.23
CA ILE A 22 1.04 4.12 -9.80
C ILE A 22 1.27 4.11 -11.31
N GLU A 23 0.20 4.22 -12.08
CA GLU A 23 0.21 4.36 -13.52
C GLU A 23 -0.55 5.61 -13.92
N ASP A 24 0.13 6.52 -14.62
CA ASP A 24 -0.47 7.76 -15.13
C ASP A 24 -1.24 8.55 -14.04
N GLY A 25 -0.65 8.61 -12.85
CA GLY A 25 -1.19 9.32 -11.68
C GLY A 25 -2.25 8.55 -10.88
N HIS A 26 -2.60 7.32 -11.27
CA HIS A 26 -3.62 6.50 -10.61
C HIS A 26 -3.00 5.29 -9.92
N VAL A 27 -3.51 4.93 -8.75
CA VAL A 27 -3.09 3.69 -8.07
C VAL A 27 -3.72 2.51 -8.80
N THR A 28 -2.90 1.62 -9.36
CA THR A 28 -3.36 0.40 -10.04
C THR A 28 -3.04 -0.88 -9.27
N GLY A 29 -2.27 -0.77 -8.18
CA GLY A 29 -2.00 -1.90 -7.30
C GLY A 29 -1.58 -1.45 -5.91
N ALA A 30 -1.98 -2.23 -4.90
CA ALA A 30 -1.57 -2.08 -3.52
C ALA A 30 -1.15 -3.44 -2.96
N ARG A 31 0.06 -3.50 -2.38
CA ARG A 31 0.56 -4.67 -1.65
C ARG A 31 1.20 -4.23 -0.34
N GLY A 32 1.31 -5.14 0.61
CA GLY A 32 2.06 -4.88 1.84
C GLY A 32 3.54 -4.73 1.54
N ASP A 33 4.17 -3.72 2.16
CA ASP A 33 5.61 -3.54 2.09
C ASP A 33 6.31 -4.59 2.94
N ARG A 34 7.09 -5.48 2.30
CA ARG A 34 7.81 -6.57 2.98
C ARG A 34 8.91 -6.07 3.92
N ASP A 35 9.43 -4.88 3.67
CA ASP A 35 10.53 -4.30 4.44
C ASP A 35 10.02 -3.36 5.55
N ASP A 36 8.70 -3.15 5.67
CA ASP A 36 8.10 -2.38 6.75
C ASP A 36 8.29 -3.08 8.10
N VAL A 37 8.85 -2.34 9.06
CA VAL A 37 9.26 -2.87 10.38
C VAL A 37 8.08 -3.44 11.18
N PHE A 38 6.92 -2.80 11.08
CA PHE A 38 5.75 -3.19 11.87
C PHE A 38 4.99 -4.35 11.21
N SER A 39 4.67 -4.21 9.93
CA SER A 39 3.74 -5.11 9.24
C SER A 39 4.42 -6.23 8.46
N ALA A 40 5.71 -6.10 8.09
CA ALA A 40 6.49 -7.12 7.37
C ALA A 40 5.75 -7.71 6.14
N GLY A 41 5.01 -6.86 5.43
CA GLY A 41 4.22 -7.24 4.25
C GLY A 41 2.81 -7.76 4.53
N PHE A 42 2.42 -7.95 5.79
CA PHE A 42 1.06 -8.34 6.16
C PHE A 42 0.12 -7.14 6.20
N ILE A 43 -0.96 -7.21 5.43
CA ILE A 43 -1.99 -6.17 5.38
C ILE A 43 -3.38 -6.79 5.49
N CYS A 44 -4.31 -6.04 6.08
CA CYS A 44 -5.72 -6.43 6.14
C CYS A 44 -6.43 -6.15 4.80
N PRO A 45 -7.67 -6.67 4.59
CA PRO A 45 -8.43 -6.41 3.36
C PRO A 45 -8.61 -4.94 3.02
N LYS A 46 -8.66 -4.06 4.03
CA LYS A 46 -8.72 -2.60 3.81
C LYS A 46 -7.51 -2.08 3.04
N GLY A 47 -6.30 -2.51 3.41
CA GLY A 47 -5.07 -2.10 2.73
C GLY A 47 -4.92 -2.76 1.36
N ALA A 48 -5.39 -4.00 1.21
CA ALA A 48 -5.33 -4.72 -0.06
C ALA A 48 -6.23 -4.09 -1.13
N SER A 49 -7.38 -3.54 -0.74
CA SER A 49 -8.32 -2.81 -1.61
C SER A 49 -8.01 -1.31 -1.73
N PHE A 50 -6.84 -0.81 -1.32
CA PHE A 50 -6.54 0.62 -1.33
C PHE A 50 -6.65 1.26 -2.73
N GLY A 51 -6.31 0.54 -3.79
CA GLY A 51 -6.41 1.03 -5.17
C GLY A 51 -7.85 1.11 -5.72
N GLU A 52 -8.85 0.67 -4.97
CA GLU A 52 -10.27 0.66 -5.37
C GLU A 52 -11.08 1.83 -4.77
N LEU A 53 -10.45 2.68 -3.95
CA LEU A 53 -11.05 3.85 -3.30
C LEU A 53 -10.97 5.10 -4.19
#